data_AF-A0A8T6WP53-F1
#
_entry.id   AF-A0A8T6WP53-F1
#
_cell.length_a   1.000
_cell.length_b   1.000
_cell.length_c   1.000
_cell.angle_alpha   90.00
_cell.angle_beta   90.00
_cell.angle_gamma   90.00
#
_symmetry.space_group_name_H-M   'P 1'
#
loop_
_entity.id
_entity.type
_entity.pdbx_description
1 polymer ?
#
loop_
_entity_poly.entity_id
_entity_poly.type
_entity_poly.pdbx_seq_one_letter_code
_entity_poly.pdbx_strand_id
1 'polypeptide(L)'
;YPTVSLADLFLGKMQIVKINLKDIKDTVVLLREHGIGESDHETLNSKYIAKLLSKDWGFYYTVTTNLRETKERLLTLKALNKNDASDVRAKIDKLLEIIDSEPKSMGWKMRAKIGTKKKWYEEVEEVVR
;
A
#
# COMPACT_ATOMS: atom_id res chain seq x y z
N TYR A 1 11.25 -4.52 -22.67
CA TYR A 1 11.35 -5.27 -21.40
C TYR A 1 10.16 -4.86 -20.55
N PRO A 2 9.25 -5.76 -20.14
CA PRO A 2 8.26 -5.37 -19.15
C PRO A 2 8.96 -5.35 -17.79
N THR A 3 9.49 -4.19 -17.42
CA THR A 3 9.97 -3.94 -16.06
C THR A 3 8.73 -3.78 -15.18
N VAL A 4 8.72 -4.43 -14.02
CA VAL A 4 7.63 -4.27 -13.03
C VAL A 4 7.53 -2.79 -12.64
N SER A 5 6.34 -2.21 -12.65
CA SER A 5 6.15 -0.80 -12.31
C SER A 5 6.41 -0.54 -10.81
N LEU A 6 6.72 0.69 -10.44
CA LEU A 6 6.86 1.07 -9.03
C LEU A 6 5.57 0.80 -8.23
N ALA A 7 4.41 1.02 -8.86
CA ALA A 7 3.11 0.72 -8.26
C ALA A 7 2.95 -0.77 -8.00
N ASP A 8 3.33 -1.64 -8.93
CA ASP A 8 3.23 -3.09 -8.76
C ASP A 8 4.21 -3.61 -7.70
N LEU A 9 5.44 -3.08 -7.64
CA LEU A 9 6.40 -3.41 -6.59
C LEU A 9 5.87 -3.03 -5.20
N PHE A 10 5.33 -1.81 -5.08
CA PHE A 10 4.72 -1.32 -3.85
C PHE A 10 3.51 -2.16 -3.44
N LEU A 11 2.60 -2.47 -4.37
CA LEU A 11 1.43 -3.30 -4.13
C LEU A 11 1.82 -4.74 -3.77
N GLY A 12 2.90 -5.25 -4.34
CA GLY A 12 3.57 -6.50 -3.96
C GLY A 12 3.84 -6.59 -2.46
N LYS A 13 4.34 -5.51 -1.86
CA LYS A 13 4.59 -5.42 -0.42
C LYS A 13 3.31 -5.19 0.38
N MET A 14 2.47 -4.27 -0.06
CA MET A 14 1.29 -3.86 0.69
C MET A 14 0.14 -4.87 0.67
N GLN A 15 0.15 -5.87 -0.22
CA GLN A 15 -0.84 -6.95 -0.22
C GLN A 15 -0.54 -8.05 0.81
N ILE A 16 0.63 -8.04 1.46
CA ILE A 16 1.01 -9.06 2.44
C ILE A 16 0.15 -8.90 3.69
N VAL A 17 -0.76 -9.86 3.92
CA VAL A 17 -1.74 -9.79 5.03
C VAL A 17 -1.06 -9.79 6.40
N LYS A 18 0.01 -10.58 6.54
CA LYS A 18 0.86 -10.61 7.74
C LYS A 18 2.16 -9.85 7.43
N ILE A 19 2.06 -8.54 7.30
CA ILE A 19 3.21 -7.69 6.98
C ILE A 19 4.30 -7.82 8.07
N ASN A 20 5.56 -7.91 7.66
CA ASN A 20 6.70 -7.98 8.57
C ASN A 20 7.56 -6.71 8.49
N LEU A 21 8.57 -6.62 9.36
CA LEU A 21 9.46 -5.46 9.41
C LEU A 21 10.30 -5.26 8.14
N LYS A 22 10.66 -6.34 7.43
CA LYS A 22 11.40 -6.25 6.15
C LYS A 22 10.52 -5.58 5.10
N ASP A 23 9.27 -6.00 4.97
CA ASP A 23 8.34 -5.42 4.00
C ASP A 23 8.05 -3.94 4.29
N ILE A 24 7.90 -3.58 5.56
CA ILE A 24 7.78 -2.17 5.99
C ILE A 24 9.02 -1.37 5.59
N LYS A 25 10.23 -1.89 5.84
CA LYS A 25 11.47 -1.20 5.45
C LYS A 25 11.58 -1.02 3.94
N ASP A 26 11.27 -2.06 3.17
CA ASP A 26 11.29 -2.02 1.70
C ASP A 26 10.32 -0.95 1.18
N THR A 27 9.10 -0.88 1.74
CA THR A 27 8.13 0.17 1.39
C THR A 27 8.61 1.58 1.77
N VAL A 28 9.24 1.74 2.94
CA VAL A 28 9.80 3.03 3.35
C VAL A 28 10.91 3.47 2.39
N VAL A 29 11.79 2.57 1.97
CA VAL A 29 12.84 2.87 0.98
C VAL A 29 12.21 3.33 -0.34
N LEU A 30 11.24 2.57 -0.87
CA LEU A 30 10.53 2.93 -2.11
C LEU A 30 9.88 4.32 -2.02
N LEU A 31 9.17 4.60 -0.93
CA LEU A 31 8.49 5.89 -0.73
C LEU A 31 9.47 7.04 -0.47
N ARG A 32 10.66 6.77 0.05
CA ARG A 32 11.70 7.79 0.23
C ARG A 32 12.32 8.17 -1.12
N GLU A 33 12.61 7.18 -1.95
CA GLU A 33 13.29 7.37 -3.25
C GLU A 33 12.37 7.95 -4.33
N HIS A 34 11.07 7.66 -4.26
CA HIS A 34 10.11 8.06 -5.30
C HIS A 34 8.99 8.95 -4.76
N GLY A 35 8.53 9.87 -5.62
CA GLY A 35 7.37 10.72 -5.35
C GLY A 35 6.05 10.00 -5.60
N ILE A 36 4.94 10.60 -5.13
CA ILE A 36 3.58 10.18 -5.48
C ILE A 36 3.10 10.99 -6.69
N GLY A 37 2.86 10.33 -7.82
CA GLY A 37 2.45 10.93 -9.08
C GLY A 37 1.33 10.16 -9.78
N GLU A 38 0.98 10.58 -11.00
CA GLU A 38 -0.13 10.00 -11.77
C GLU A 38 0.32 9.15 -12.98
N SER A 39 1.63 8.90 -13.11
CA SER A 39 2.20 8.13 -14.20
C SER A 39 3.29 7.19 -13.69
N ASP A 40 3.67 6.21 -14.51
CA ASP A 40 4.70 5.23 -14.15
C ASP A 40 6.14 5.73 -14.39
N HIS A 41 6.31 7.02 -14.70
CA HIS A 41 7.63 7.65 -14.89
C HIS A 41 8.21 8.09 -13.55
N GLU A 42 9.06 7.25 -12.95
CA GLU A 42 9.83 7.51 -11.71
C GLU A 42 9.00 7.89 -10.46
N THR A 43 7.68 7.74 -10.53
CA THR A 43 6.76 8.00 -9.43
C THR A 43 5.89 6.80 -9.14
N LEU A 44 5.39 6.75 -7.91
CA LEU A 44 4.34 5.81 -7.54
C LEU A 44 3.02 6.31 -8.13
N ASN A 45 2.50 5.60 -9.15
CA ASN A 45 1.27 5.94 -9.85
C ASN A 45 0.04 5.75 -8.95
N SER A 46 -0.34 6.81 -8.23
CA SER A 46 -1.43 6.78 -7.26
C SER A 46 -2.79 6.62 -7.92
N LYS A 47 -2.96 7.10 -9.15
CA LYS A 47 -4.20 6.96 -9.91
C LYS A 47 -4.47 5.51 -10.27
N TYR A 48 -3.43 4.81 -10.73
CA TYR A 48 -3.51 3.37 -10.99
C TYR A 48 -3.84 2.58 -9.71
N ILE A 49 -3.10 2.84 -8.62
CA ILE A 49 -3.32 2.19 -7.32
C ILE A 49 -4.75 2.42 -6.84
N ALA A 50 -5.21 3.67 -6.80
CA ALA A 50 -6.56 3.99 -6.32
C ALA A 50 -7.64 3.32 -7.18
N LYS A 51 -7.45 3.29 -8.51
CA LYS A 51 -8.41 2.65 -9.43
C LYS A 51 -8.49 1.13 -9.25
N LEU A 52 -7.37 0.50 -8.94
CA LEU A 52 -7.31 -0.93 -8.65
C LEU A 52 -8.03 -1.24 -7.33
N LEU A 53 -7.67 -0.52 -6.26
CA LEU A 53 -8.22 -0.72 -4.92
C LEU A 53 -9.70 -0.34 -4.82
N SER A 54 -10.22 0.55 -5.67
CA SER A 54 -11.65 0.91 -5.67
C SER A 54 -12.57 -0.19 -6.18
N LYS A 55 -12.02 -1.23 -6.79
CA LYS A 55 -12.75 -2.40 -7.30
C LYS A 55 -12.74 -3.58 -6.33
N ASP A 56 -11.73 -3.69 -5.48
CA ASP A 56 -11.55 -4.80 -4.54
C ASP A 56 -11.45 -4.31 -3.09
N TRP A 57 -12.45 -4.63 -2.27
CA TRP A 57 -12.47 -4.26 -0.87
C TRP A 57 -11.42 -5.00 -0.02
N GLY A 58 -11.18 -6.28 -0.29
CA GLY A 58 -10.21 -7.07 0.47
C GLY A 58 -8.80 -6.55 0.25
N PHE A 59 -8.45 -6.27 -1.00
CA PHE A 59 -7.16 -5.68 -1.35
C PHE A 59 -7.01 -4.27 -0.77
N TYR A 60 -8.02 -3.41 -0.95
CA TYR A 60 -8.07 -2.09 -0.33
C TYR A 60 -7.85 -2.15 1.19
N TYR A 61 -8.53 -3.07 1.87
CA TYR A 61 -8.45 -3.20 3.31
C TYR A 61 -7.04 -3.57 3.76
N THR A 62 -6.42 -4.56 3.12
CA THR A 62 -5.04 -4.97 3.42
C THR A 62 -4.06 -3.83 3.16
N VAL A 63 -4.10 -3.20 1.98
CA VAL A 63 -3.16 -2.12 1.61
C VAL A 63 -3.28 -0.92 2.54
N THR A 64 -4.49 -0.44 2.80
CA THR A 64 -4.67 0.73 3.66
C THR A 64 -4.36 0.44 5.12
N THR A 65 -4.55 -0.79 5.59
CA THR A 65 -4.12 -1.22 6.94
C THR A 65 -2.60 -1.23 7.03
N ASN A 66 -1.91 -1.81 6.04
CA ASN A 66 -0.46 -1.87 5.99
C ASN A 66 0.20 -0.50 5.83
N LEU A 67 -0.42 0.43 5.07
CA LEU A 67 0.04 1.81 4.97
C LEU A 67 -0.03 2.55 6.32
N ARG A 68 -1.14 2.39 7.06
CA ARG A 68 -1.29 2.96 8.40
C ARG A 68 -0.28 2.36 9.38
N GLU A 69 -0.10 1.05 9.36
CA GLU A 69 0.93 0.40 10.19
C GLU A 69 2.34 0.88 9.84
N THR A 70 2.66 0.98 8.55
CA THR A 70 3.95 1.52 8.08
C THR A 70 4.18 2.93 8.63
N LYS A 71 3.18 3.80 8.55
CA LYS A 71 3.22 5.17 9.08
C LYS A 71 3.48 5.22 10.59
N GLU A 72 2.84 4.35 11.37
CA GLU A 72 3.08 4.25 12.82
C GLU A 72 4.50 3.73 13.12
N ARG A 73 4.98 2.76 12.34
CA ARG A 73 6.31 2.17 12.54
C ARG A 73 7.46 3.10 12.18
N LEU A 74 7.25 4.16 11.39
CA LEU A 74 8.29 5.14 11.03
C LEU A 74 9.07 5.66 12.24
N LEU A 75 8.38 5.91 13.36
CA LEU A 75 8.99 6.41 14.60
C LEU A 75 9.94 5.41 15.28
N THR A 76 9.79 4.12 14.96
CA THR A 76 10.60 3.03 15.52
C THR A 76 11.83 2.72 14.66
N LEU A 77 11.88 3.23 13.43
CA LEU A 77 12.98 2.99 12.50
C LEU A 77 14.15 3.93 12.79
N LYS A 78 15.06 3.49 13.68
CA LYS A 78 16.25 4.26 14.09
C LYS A 78 17.14 4.75 12.94
N ALA A 79 17.11 4.08 11.79
CA ALA A 79 17.90 4.43 10.61
C ALA A 79 17.34 5.63 9.83
N LEU A 80 16.09 6.04 10.10
CA LEU A 80 15.42 7.12 9.40
C LEU A 80 15.58 8.42 10.20
N ASN A 81 16.10 9.48 9.57
CA ASN A 81 16.14 10.79 10.22
C ASN A 81 14.72 11.41 10.24
N LYS A 82 14.55 12.48 11.03
CA LYS A 82 13.24 13.13 11.19
C LYS A 82 12.66 13.68 9.88
N ASN A 83 13.50 14.20 8.99
CA ASN A 83 13.05 14.79 7.72
C ASN A 83 12.51 13.71 6.79
N ASP A 84 13.24 12.61 6.65
CA ASP A 84 12.81 11.48 5.83
C ASP A 84 11.56 10.81 6.39
N ALA A 85 11.47 10.68 7.72
CA ALA A 85 10.27 10.15 8.35
C ALA A 85 9.05 11.04 8.10
N SER A 86 9.23 12.37 8.12
CA SER A 86 8.18 13.33 7.80
C SER A 86 7.78 13.28 6.33
N ASP A 87 8.73 13.18 5.41
CA ASP A 87 8.47 13.06 3.96
C ASP A 87 7.68 11.78 3.65
N VAL A 88 8.14 10.62 4.14
CA VAL A 88 7.46 9.35 3.92
C VAL A 88 6.06 9.36 4.54
N ARG A 89 5.91 9.94 5.75
CA ARG A 89 4.58 10.10 6.37
C ARG A 89 3.64 10.93 5.50
N ALA A 90 4.10 12.07 4.97
CA ALA A 90 3.28 12.93 4.11
C ALA A 90 2.88 12.22 2.81
N LYS A 91 3.79 11.43 2.21
CA LYS A 91 3.50 10.61 1.03
C LYS A 91 2.46 9.52 1.31
N ILE A 92 2.55 8.85 2.47
CA ILE A 92 1.54 7.88 2.90
C ILE A 92 0.17 8.55 3.06
N ASP A 93 0.12 9.73 3.70
CA ASP A 93 -1.13 10.46 3.92
C ASP A 93 -1.78 10.87 2.59
N LYS A 94 -0.99 11.44 1.67
CA LYS A 94 -1.44 11.77 0.32
C LYS A 94 -1.98 10.53 -0.41
N LEU A 95 -1.28 9.40 -0.34
CA LEU A 95 -1.71 8.18 -1.01
C LEU A 95 -3.02 7.63 -0.42
N LEU A 96 -3.16 7.62 0.91
CA LEU A 96 -4.39 7.23 1.59
C LEU A 96 -5.57 8.11 1.18
N GLU A 97 -5.37 9.44 1.14
CA GLU A 97 -6.39 10.40 0.72
C GLU A 97 -6.88 10.11 -0.71
N ILE A 98 -5.95 9.90 -1.65
CA ILE A 98 -6.29 9.58 -3.05
C ILE A 98 -7.05 8.25 -3.15
N ILE A 99 -6.57 7.22 -2.44
CA ILE A 99 -7.21 5.89 -2.40
C ILE A 99 -8.63 5.99 -1.84
N ASP A 100 -8.83 6.73 -0.75
CA ASP A 100 -10.12 6.87 -0.08
C ASP A 100 -11.12 7.68 -0.93
N SER A 101 -10.62 8.70 -1.64
CA SER A 101 -11.42 9.59 -2.50
C SER A 101 -11.88 8.95 -3.82
N GLU A 102 -11.19 7.91 -4.33
CA GLU A 102 -11.58 7.26 -5.58
C GLU A 102 -12.97 6.58 -5.48
N PRO A 103 -13.90 6.83 -6.41
CA PRO A 103 -15.24 6.23 -6.37
C PRO A 103 -15.21 4.70 -6.32
N LYS A 104 -15.80 4.13 -5.26
CA LYS A 104 -15.83 2.68 -5.03
C LYS A 104 -16.92 2.00 -5.86
N SER A 105 -16.60 0.84 -6.44
CA SER A 105 -17.54 0.02 -7.19
C SER A 105 -18.69 -0.50 -6.31
N MET A 106 -19.79 -0.92 -6.92
CA MET A 106 -20.91 -1.50 -6.17
C MET A 106 -20.52 -2.81 -5.46
N GLY A 107 -19.72 -3.65 -6.11
CA GLY A 107 -19.17 -4.88 -5.52
C GLY A 107 -18.29 -4.59 -4.30
N TRP A 108 -17.42 -3.59 -4.41
CA TRP A 108 -16.61 -3.10 -3.29
C TRP A 108 -17.50 -2.68 -2.11
N LYS A 109 -18.53 -1.87 -2.35
CA LYS A 109 -19.44 -1.37 -1.29
C LYS A 109 -20.20 -2.51 -0.61
N MET A 110 -20.65 -3.51 -1.38
CA MET A 110 -21.31 -4.69 -0.82
C MET A 110 -20.36 -5.53 0.03
N ARG A 111 -19.13 -5.77 -0.46
CA ARG A 111 -18.09 -6.50 0.27
C ARG A 111 -17.64 -5.77 1.54
N ALA A 112 -17.62 -4.44 1.51
CA ALA A 112 -17.30 -3.60 2.67
C ALA A 112 -18.29 -3.78 3.82
N LYS A 113 -19.59 -3.92 3.53
CA LYS A 113 -20.62 -4.20 4.55
C LYS A 113 -20.41 -5.53 5.27
N ILE A 114 -19.88 -6.53 4.57
CA ILE A 114 -19.52 -7.83 5.16
C ILE A 114 -18.30 -7.68 6.08
N GLY A 115 -17.35 -6.83 5.69
CA GLY A 115 -16.17 -6.51 6.48
C GLY A 115 -15.25 -7.72 6.70
N THR A 116 -14.46 -7.67 7.77
CA THR A 116 -13.50 -8.72 8.13
C THR A 116 -14.14 -9.97 8.73
N LYS A 117 -15.47 -9.99 8.94
CA LYS A 117 -16.21 -11.15 9.47
C LYS A 117 -16.11 -12.37 8.56
N LYS A 118 -15.97 -12.15 7.25
CA LYS A 118 -15.65 -13.20 6.27
C LYS A 118 -14.21 -13.01 5.83
N LYS A 119 -13.44 -14.11 5.79
CA LYS A 119 -12.06 -14.14 5.27
C LYS A 119 -12.03 -13.44 3.90
N TRP A 120 -11.05 -12.56 3.71
CA TRP A 120 -10.94 -11.66 2.54
C TRP A 120 -9.65 -11.85 1.75
N TYR A 121 -8.84 -12.81 2.16
CA TYR A 121 -7.55 -13.13 1.57
C TYR A 121 -7.43 -14.65 1.45
N GLU A 122 -6.59 -15.08 0.52
CA GLU A 122 -6.17 -16.48 0.44
C GLU A 122 -4.89 -16.67 1.24
N GLU A 123 -4.77 -17.80 1.93
CA GLU A 123 -3.50 -18.16 2.57
C GLU A 123 -2.60 -18.73 1.50
N VAL A 124 -1.51 -18.01 1.21
CA VAL A 124 -0.44 -18.54 0.38
C VAL A 124 0.53 -19.24 1.32
N GLU A 125 0.65 -20.57 1.21
CA GLU A 125 1.71 -21.30 1.88
C GLU A 125 3.06 -20.86 1.28
N GLU A 126 4.01 -20.46 2.14
CA GLU A 126 5.38 -20.25 1.70
C GLU A 126 5.95 -21.59 1.24
N VAL A 127 6.06 -21.79 -0.07
CA VAL A 127 6.85 -22.90 -0.62
C VAL A 127 8.30 -22.58 -0.28
N VAL A 128 8.80 -23.17 0.81
CA VAL A 128 10.23 -23.16 1.13
C VAL A 128 10.93 -23.85 -0.04
N ARG A 129 11.55 -23.06 -0.91
CA ARG A 129 12.43 -23.54 -1.98
C ARG A 129 13.88 -23.43 -1.53
#